data_AF-A0A9Q7XJ09-F1
#
_entry.id   AF-A0A9Q7XJ09-F1
#
_cell.length_a   1.000
_cell.length_b   1.000
_cell.length_c   1.000
_cell.angle_alpha   90.00
_cell.angle_beta   90.00
_cell.angle_gamma   90.00
#
_symmetry.space_group_name_H-M   'P 1'
#
loop_
_entity.id
_entity.type
_entity.pdbx_description
1 polymer ?
#
loop_
_entity_poly.entity_id
_entity_poly.type
_entity_poly.pdbx_seq_one_letter_code
_entity_poly.pdbx_strand_id
1 'polypeptide(L)'
;MDLNPFQFRTPFDYCELASFCVQRDVDLLVMPMAWLLPKHQEPRVDSSPSLSTINYWAMRCLPFFNPQTASTQPSSSATAVGDAVVGDAAVGDAVVGDAAVGDAVVGDAAVGDAAVGDAVVGDAAVGDANPLSSKMRYLAATNRVGTEVKPTFASSSWVLQMKLFFTTQTFCLFPSRSQGTLIAMKLSGMFRIGFVATIVTALILLPSCIAFDNEEASTSTSQPSHPDKPWPPKKVTKYMGYLDFNTIERLPRSSSDQRNVPFFYSKTPRKLTTPLYSIDTPTATVEQALRDHKSVGIVDVSNDETRLIQIINDGHQSYLTQGLFPNVEPDPIQLFKLDPDLHRLRQLPLIAENGEPPMAGIRHLPYANGKPILSHGSEALGHMLYATRTEPYSFYYFKRGMEPILVVPHKNELIYNLDEAEKRKLRHIMGEYQTAKTKFGQTLASIIWGRPIKAGADPHGLRTSQLRTEQYPKFSRDAPRDEMVTALRRNGRFRVYGNEYDYVVKVTNPQVNGNEAFNISVDRIIHRSGFRWFF
;
A
#
# COMPACT_ATOMS: atom_id res chain seq x y z
N MET A 1 -23.89 3.25 7.41
CA MET A 1 -23.00 2.08 7.11
C MET A 1 -21.98 2.41 6.03
N ASP A 2 -21.94 3.68 5.62
CA ASP A 2 -21.43 4.16 4.34
C ASP A 2 -19.90 4.11 4.26
N LEU A 3 -19.26 3.98 5.42
CA LEU A 3 -17.83 3.77 5.52
C LEU A 3 -17.42 2.35 5.09
N ASN A 4 -18.32 1.35 5.10
CA ASN A 4 -18.01 -0.01 4.66
C ASN A 4 -17.99 -0.14 3.13
N PRO A 5 -17.36 -1.19 2.58
CA PRO A 5 -17.60 -1.59 1.21
C PRO A 5 -19.10 -1.82 0.98
N PHE A 6 -19.61 -1.40 -0.17
CA PHE A 6 -21.03 -1.56 -0.50
C PHE A 6 -21.48 -3.02 -0.35
N GLN A 7 -22.47 -3.23 0.53
CA GLN A 7 -23.00 -4.54 0.92
C GLN A 7 -21.92 -5.55 1.40
N PHE A 8 -20.74 -5.07 1.79
CA PHE A 8 -19.55 -5.89 2.06
C PHE A 8 -19.08 -6.74 0.88
N ARG A 9 -19.35 -6.31 -0.35
CA ARG A 9 -19.03 -7.05 -1.59
C ARG A 9 -18.03 -6.34 -2.49
N THR A 10 -17.99 -5.02 -2.47
CA THR A 10 -17.03 -4.26 -3.28
C THR A 10 -15.61 -4.41 -2.73
N PRO A 11 -14.58 -4.21 -3.58
CA PRO A 11 -13.20 -4.24 -3.12
C PRO A 11 -12.95 -3.28 -1.95
N PHE A 12 -12.21 -3.75 -0.96
CA PHE A 12 -11.97 -3.02 0.28
C PHE A 12 -11.19 -1.71 0.09
N ASP A 13 -10.45 -1.58 -1.00
CA ASP A 13 -9.66 -0.41 -1.35
C ASP A 13 -10.48 0.71 -2.00
N TYR A 14 -11.74 0.48 -2.38
CA TYR A 14 -12.56 1.50 -3.04
C TYR A 14 -12.86 2.72 -2.16
N CYS A 15 -12.90 2.53 -0.83
CA CYS A 15 -13.09 3.58 0.16
C CYS A 15 -14.18 4.59 -0.24
N GLU A 16 -15.36 4.10 -0.64
CA GLU A 16 -16.37 4.82 -1.42
C GLU A 16 -16.73 6.19 -0.82
N LEU A 17 -17.03 6.25 0.47
CA LEU A 17 -17.34 7.50 1.18
C LEU A 17 -16.17 8.49 1.20
N ALA A 18 -14.96 8.00 1.48
CA ALA A 18 -13.77 8.85 1.55
C ALA A 18 -13.34 9.34 0.16
N SER A 19 -13.40 8.46 -0.85
CA SER A 19 -13.20 8.81 -2.26
C SER A 19 -14.19 9.88 -2.73
N PHE A 20 -15.47 9.72 -2.38
CA PHE A 20 -16.49 10.74 -2.66
C PHE A 20 -16.16 12.09 -2.00
N CYS A 21 -15.80 12.07 -0.72
CA CYS A 21 -15.46 13.28 0.02
C CYS A 21 -14.24 14.02 -0.55
N VAL A 22 -13.21 13.28 -1.02
CA VAL A 22 -12.05 13.87 -1.71
C VAL A 22 -12.47 14.47 -3.06
N GLN A 23 -13.27 13.74 -3.85
CA GLN A 23 -13.72 14.20 -5.17
C GLN A 23 -14.61 15.44 -5.11
N ARG A 24 -15.40 15.58 -4.04
CA ARG A 24 -16.30 16.71 -3.82
C ARG A 24 -15.69 17.83 -2.97
N ASP A 25 -14.39 17.74 -2.66
CA ASP A 25 -13.65 18.74 -1.89
C ASP A 25 -14.29 19.04 -0.52
N VAL A 26 -14.77 17.99 0.16
CA VAL A 26 -15.41 18.09 1.49
C VAL A 26 -14.38 18.48 2.54
N ASP A 27 -14.73 19.46 3.38
CA ASP A 27 -13.89 20.05 4.41
C ASP A 27 -14.20 19.56 5.84
N LEU A 28 -15.45 19.14 6.10
CA LEU A 28 -15.91 18.53 7.34
C LEU A 28 -16.73 17.27 7.06
N LEU A 29 -16.36 16.16 7.66
CA LEU A 29 -17.14 14.93 7.64
C LEU A 29 -17.61 14.57 9.06
N VAL A 30 -18.93 14.42 9.24
CA VAL A 30 -19.56 13.98 10.49
C VAL A 30 -20.21 12.62 10.27
N MET A 31 -19.85 11.64 11.08
CA MET A 31 -20.27 10.25 10.95
C MET A 31 -21.01 9.80 12.22
N PRO A 32 -22.33 9.93 12.28
CA PRO A 32 -23.14 9.27 13.30
C PRO A 32 -23.18 7.77 13.06
N MET A 33 -22.88 6.97 14.09
CA MET A 33 -22.68 5.53 13.96
C MET A 33 -23.35 4.71 15.06
N ALA A 34 -23.77 3.51 14.66
CA ALA A 34 -24.12 2.40 15.54
C ALA A 34 -23.22 1.20 15.21
N TRP A 35 -21.92 1.40 15.32
CA TRP A 35 -20.89 0.45 14.95
C TRP A 35 -20.70 -0.62 16.02
N LEU A 36 -20.65 -1.88 15.60
CA LEU A 36 -20.56 -3.03 16.49
C LEU A 36 -19.13 -3.28 16.96
N LEU A 37 -19.00 -3.70 18.22
CA LEU A 37 -17.75 -4.22 18.75
C LEU A 37 -17.40 -5.55 18.04
N PRO A 38 -16.14 -5.77 17.66
CA PRO A 38 -15.74 -7.02 17.02
C PRO A 38 -16.06 -8.24 17.89
N LYS A 39 -16.54 -9.34 17.29
CA LYS A 39 -16.97 -10.55 18.01
C LYS A 39 -15.90 -11.21 18.89
N HIS A 40 -14.63 -10.97 18.60
CA HIS A 40 -13.48 -11.48 19.36
C HIS A 40 -13.06 -10.56 20.52
N GLN A 41 -13.74 -9.42 20.69
CA GLN A 41 -13.51 -8.49 21.79
C GLN A 41 -14.69 -8.57 22.75
N GLU A 42 -14.39 -8.73 24.03
CA GLU A 42 -15.40 -8.64 25.07
C GLU A 42 -15.76 -7.18 25.35
N PRO A 43 -17.01 -6.90 25.76
CA PRO A 43 -17.42 -5.59 26.23
C PRO A 43 -16.49 -5.13 27.34
N ARG A 44 -15.78 -4.02 27.10
CA ARG A 44 -14.82 -3.47 28.05
C ARG A 44 -15.55 -2.74 29.16
N VAL A 45 -15.12 -2.99 30.40
CA VAL A 45 -15.62 -2.29 31.61
C VAL A 45 -14.98 -0.91 31.73
N ASP A 46 -13.74 -0.78 31.27
CA ASP A 46 -13.08 0.50 31.10
C ASP A 46 -13.62 1.18 29.83
N SER A 47 -13.95 2.47 29.93
CA SER A 47 -14.42 3.29 28.80
C SER A 47 -13.33 3.57 27.75
N SER A 48 -12.35 2.67 27.61
CA SER A 48 -11.24 2.78 26.68
C SER A 48 -11.70 2.51 25.24
N PRO A 49 -11.19 3.27 24.26
CA PRO A 49 -11.60 3.08 22.88
C PRO A 49 -11.11 1.75 22.29
N SER A 50 -11.92 1.14 21.44
CA SER A 50 -11.57 -0.04 20.65
C SER A 50 -10.61 0.37 19.53
N LEU A 51 -9.31 0.14 19.74
CA LEU A 51 -8.26 0.44 18.76
C LEU A 51 -8.46 -0.28 17.42
N SER A 52 -9.00 -1.50 17.43
CA SER A 52 -9.31 -2.23 16.19
C SER A 52 -10.41 -1.53 15.37
N THR A 53 -11.43 -1.00 16.04
CA THR A 53 -12.52 -0.25 15.41
C THR A 53 -11.99 1.08 14.85
N ILE A 54 -11.19 1.80 15.62
CA ILE A 54 -10.57 3.06 15.17
C ILE A 54 -9.65 2.82 13.98
N ASN A 55 -8.79 1.79 14.03
CA ASN A 55 -7.89 1.45 12.93
C ASN A 55 -8.67 1.06 11.67
N TYR A 56 -9.78 0.32 11.82
CA TYR A 56 -10.66 0.01 10.69
C TYR A 56 -11.22 1.29 10.06
N TRP A 57 -11.75 2.21 10.87
CA TRP A 57 -12.27 3.48 10.36
C TRP A 57 -11.20 4.33 9.68
N ALA A 58 -9.99 4.38 10.24
CA ALA A 58 -8.86 5.09 9.66
C ALA A 58 -8.46 4.49 8.30
N MET A 59 -8.40 3.16 8.17
CA MET A 59 -8.13 2.50 6.89
C MET A 59 -9.18 2.82 5.83
N ARG A 60 -10.45 2.93 6.22
CA ARG A 60 -11.54 3.30 5.30
C ARG A 60 -11.56 4.79 4.91
N CYS A 61 -10.77 5.59 5.62
CA CYS A 61 -10.52 6.99 5.33
C CYS A 61 -9.20 7.22 4.54
N LEU A 62 -8.60 6.16 3.98
CA LEU A 62 -7.31 6.22 3.29
C LEU A 62 -7.20 7.35 2.23
N PRO A 63 -8.22 7.62 1.39
CA PRO A 63 -8.18 8.73 0.43
C PRO A 63 -7.90 10.10 1.06
N PHE A 64 -8.25 10.34 2.32
CA PHE A 64 -7.93 11.61 2.99
C PHE A 64 -6.43 11.78 3.25
N PHE A 65 -5.74 10.68 3.54
CA PHE A 65 -4.29 10.67 3.82
C PHE A 65 -3.44 10.52 2.55
N ASN A 66 -4.00 9.87 1.52
CA ASN A 66 -3.36 9.69 0.22
C ASN A 66 -4.39 9.89 -0.92
N PRO A 67 -4.57 11.14 -1.39
CA PRO A 67 -5.58 11.46 -2.41
C PRO A 67 -5.42 10.69 -3.73
N GLN A 68 -4.22 10.16 -4.03
CA GLN A 68 -3.99 9.31 -5.21
C GLN A 68 -4.70 7.95 -5.13
N THR A 69 -5.20 7.56 -3.94
CA THR A 69 -5.95 6.33 -3.73
C THR A 69 -7.46 6.52 -3.88
N ALA A 70 -7.94 7.74 -4.15
CA ALA A 70 -9.35 7.98 -4.40
C ALA A 70 -9.80 7.26 -5.69
N SER A 71 -10.79 6.39 -5.59
CA SER A 71 -11.24 5.56 -6.72
C SER A 71 -12.05 6.39 -7.72
N THR A 72 -11.66 6.39 -9.01
CA THR A 72 -12.43 7.02 -10.10
C THR A 72 -13.51 6.07 -10.65
N GLN A 73 -14.50 5.69 -9.83
CA GLN A 73 -15.69 5.02 -10.35
C GLN A 73 -16.75 6.06 -10.72
N PRO A 74 -17.37 5.98 -11.91
CA PRO A 74 -18.56 6.76 -12.22
C PRO A 74 -19.70 6.27 -11.32
N SER A 75 -20.29 7.19 -10.56
CA SER A 75 -21.55 6.98 -9.85
C SER A 75 -22.62 6.49 -10.83
N SER A 76 -22.93 5.19 -10.83
CA SER A 76 -24.16 4.69 -11.43
C SER A 76 -24.62 3.40 -10.76
N SER A 77 -25.91 3.40 -10.40
CA SER A 77 -26.71 2.31 -9.80
C SER A 77 -26.67 2.08 -8.28
N ALA A 78 -26.57 3.16 -7.50
CA ALA A 78 -27.45 3.26 -6.33
C ALA A 78 -28.55 4.25 -6.73
N THR A 79 -29.79 3.76 -6.78
CA THR A 79 -30.99 4.56 -6.96
C THR A 79 -30.90 5.80 -6.08
N ALA A 80 -30.80 6.96 -6.74
CA ALA A 80 -30.93 8.24 -6.10
C ALA A 80 -32.29 8.29 -5.41
N VAL A 81 -32.30 8.24 -4.08
CA VAL A 81 -33.34 8.97 -3.34
C VAL A 81 -33.00 10.42 -3.58
N GLY A 82 -33.79 11.05 -4.46
CA GLY A 82 -33.55 12.39 -4.96
C GLY A 82 -33.42 13.41 -3.84
N ASP A 83 -32.62 14.43 -4.12
CA ASP A 83 -32.60 15.72 -3.45
C ASP A 83 -34.02 16.17 -3.12
N ALA A 84 -34.37 16.18 -1.84
CA ALA A 84 -35.40 17.05 -1.32
C ALA A 84 -34.71 18.38 -0.96
N VAL A 85 -34.65 19.27 -1.95
CA VAL A 85 -34.55 20.70 -1.69
C VAL A 85 -35.78 21.08 -0.87
N VAL A 86 -35.54 21.66 0.31
CA VAL A 86 -36.58 22.24 1.16
C VAL A 86 -37.34 23.29 0.35
N GLY A 87 -38.57 22.96 -0.01
CA GLY A 87 -39.58 23.88 -0.52
C GLY A 87 -40.89 23.55 0.16
N ASP A 88 -41.41 24.51 0.94
CA ASP A 88 -42.75 24.48 1.51
C ASP A 88 -43.79 24.07 0.46
N ALA A 89 -44.54 22.99 0.72
CA ALA A 89 -45.85 22.80 0.12
C ALA A 89 -46.69 21.82 0.95
N ALA A 90 -47.91 22.26 1.22
CA ALA A 90 -48.93 21.67 2.06
C ALA A 90 -49.27 20.20 1.74
N VAL A 91 -49.62 19.49 2.80
CA VAL A 91 -50.30 18.19 2.81
C VAL A 91 -51.62 18.29 2.05
N GLY A 92 -51.83 17.37 1.12
CA GLY A 92 -53.13 17.09 0.50
C GLY A 92 -53.24 15.60 0.19
N ASP A 93 -54.06 14.90 0.98
CA ASP A 93 -54.59 13.58 0.66
C ASP A 93 -55.26 13.59 -0.72
N ALA A 94 -55.08 12.53 -1.52
CA ALA A 94 -56.17 11.79 -2.15
C ALA A 94 -55.73 10.73 -3.19
N VAL A 95 -56.10 9.49 -2.87
CA VAL A 95 -56.87 8.55 -3.71
C VAL A 95 -56.18 7.74 -4.83
N VAL A 96 -56.38 6.43 -4.67
CA VAL A 96 -56.15 5.28 -5.54
C VAL A 96 -56.84 5.41 -6.90
N GLY A 97 -56.16 4.98 -7.96
CA GLY A 97 -56.74 4.68 -9.27
C GLY A 97 -55.89 3.68 -10.04
N ASP A 98 -56.44 2.50 -10.29
CA ASP A 98 -55.83 1.39 -11.02
C ASP A 98 -55.93 1.55 -12.55
N ALA A 99 -55.03 0.83 -13.23
CA ALA A 99 -55.08 0.34 -14.63
C ALA A 99 -54.85 1.31 -15.80
N ALA A 100 -53.85 1.00 -16.66
CA ALA A 100 -54.07 0.24 -17.89
C ALA A 100 -52.78 0.11 -18.73
N VAL A 101 -52.62 -1.06 -19.34
CA VAL A 101 -51.60 -1.44 -20.32
C VAL A 101 -51.88 -0.78 -21.67
N GLY A 102 -50.83 -0.32 -22.36
CA GLY A 102 -50.88 0.07 -23.76
C GLY A 102 -49.50 0.04 -24.41
N ASP A 103 -49.25 -0.96 -25.26
CA ASP A 103 -48.14 -0.98 -26.21
C ASP A 103 -48.40 0.03 -27.33
N ALA A 104 -47.40 0.85 -27.68
CA ALA A 104 -47.31 1.40 -29.03
C ALA A 104 -45.89 1.89 -29.40
N VAL A 105 -45.29 1.13 -30.32
CA VAL A 105 -44.65 1.54 -31.60
C VAL A 105 -43.38 2.42 -31.59
N VAL A 106 -42.37 1.81 -32.20
CA VAL A 106 -41.09 2.35 -32.72
C VAL A 106 -41.29 3.57 -33.62
N GLY A 107 -40.52 4.63 -33.38
CA GLY A 107 -40.32 5.73 -34.33
C GLY A 107 -38.84 6.01 -34.52
N ASP A 108 -38.34 5.74 -35.73
CA ASP A 108 -37.03 6.19 -36.21
C ASP A 108 -36.94 7.73 -36.19
N ALA A 109 -35.83 8.26 -35.68
CA ALA A 109 -35.45 9.65 -35.89
C ALA A 109 -34.09 9.70 -36.60
N ALA A 110 -34.15 10.22 -37.82
CA ALA A 110 -33.05 10.35 -38.75
C ALA A 110 -31.95 11.31 -38.29
N VAL A 111 -30.75 10.98 -38.76
CA VAL A 111 -29.50 11.73 -38.73
C VAL A 111 -29.68 13.12 -39.35
N GLY A 112 -29.15 14.14 -38.67
CA GLY A 112 -28.86 15.46 -39.23
C GLY A 112 -27.37 15.75 -39.09
N ASP A 113 -26.64 15.69 -40.21
CA ASP A 113 -25.28 16.21 -40.34
C ASP A 113 -25.27 17.73 -40.22
N ALA A 114 -24.35 18.27 -39.42
CA ALA A 114 -23.92 19.66 -39.52
C ALA A 114 -22.42 19.81 -39.22
N ALA A 115 -21.67 19.87 -40.34
CA ALA A 115 -20.48 20.67 -40.60
C ALA A 115 -19.30 20.65 -39.61
N VAL A 116 -18.22 20.06 -40.12
CA VAL A 116 -16.81 20.29 -39.81
C VAL A 116 -16.48 21.79 -39.78
N GLY A 117 -15.85 22.24 -38.69
CA GLY A 117 -15.08 23.48 -38.61
C GLY A 117 -13.66 23.15 -38.16
N ASP A 118 -12.69 23.46 -39.02
CA ASP A 118 -11.27 23.18 -38.82
C ASP A 118 -10.66 23.87 -37.60
N ALA A 119 -9.59 23.22 -37.12
CA ALA A 119 -8.83 23.55 -35.93
C ALA A 119 -8.27 24.98 -35.90
N VAL A 120 -8.33 25.59 -34.71
CA VAL A 120 -7.32 26.54 -34.27
C VAL A 120 -6.61 25.94 -33.07
N VAL A 121 -5.35 25.55 -33.30
CA VAL A 121 -4.37 25.22 -32.26
C VAL A 121 -4.15 26.49 -31.44
N GLY A 122 -4.60 26.48 -30.18
CA GLY A 122 -4.19 27.44 -29.15
C GLY A 122 -3.22 26.75 -28.20
N ASP A 123 -1.96 27.14 -28.27
CA ASP A 123 -0.93 26.70 -27.32
C ASP A 123 -1.29 27.07 -25.88
N ALA A 124 -0.94 26.13 -25.00
CA ALA A 124 -0.94 26.11 -23.55
C ALA A 124 -1.06 27.46 -22.79
N ALA A 125 -2.03 27.51 -21.88
CA ALA A 125 -1.83 28.09 -20.56
C ALA A 125 -1.89 26.95 -19.53
N VAL A 126 -0.71 26.52 -19.07
CA VAL A 126 -0.54 25.69 -17.87
C VAL A 126 -1.07 26.50 -16.69
N GLY A 127 -2.32 26.26 -16.33
CA GLY A 127 -2.88 26.69 -15.05
C GLY A 127 -2.27 25.81 -13.95
N ASP A 128 -1.43 26.42 -13.13
CA ASP A 128 -0.80 25.85 -11.94
C ASP A 128 -1.88 25.48 -10.89
N ALA A 129 -2.49 24.32 -11.07
CA ALA A 129 -3.38 23.70 -10.09
C ALA A 129 -2.69 22.45 -9.56
N ASN A 130 -2.13 22.55 -8.36
CA ASN A 130 -1.61 21.42 -7.58
C ASN A 130 -2.76 20.41 -7.33
N PRO A 131 -2.84 19.23 -7.99
CA PRO A 131 -4.09 18.47 -8.03
C PRO A 131 -4.36 17.54 -6.84
N LEU A 132 -3.54 17.50 -5.78
CA LEU A 132 -3.57 16.33 -4.87
C LEU A 132 -3.30 16.62 -3.38
N SER A 133 -3.91 17.66 -2.79
CA SER A 133 -4.10 17.70 -1.32
C SER A 133 -5.59 17.66 -1.00
N SER A 134 -6.04 16.68 -0.22
CA SER A 134 -7.41 16.70 0.33
C SER A 134 -7.57 17.95 1.20
N LYS A 135 -8.65 18.73 1.00
CA LYS A 135 -8.96 19.88 1.88
C LYS A 135 -9.65 19.47 3.18
N MET A 136 -9.96 18.20 3.37
CA MET A 136 -10.61 17.66 4.58
C MET A 136 -9.87 18.15 5.82
N ARG A 137 -10.55 18.89 6.70
CA ARG A 137 -9.97 19.51 7.89
C ARG A 137 -10.32 18.76 9.15
N TYR A 138 -11.58 18.32 9.24
CA TYR A 138 -12.12 17.70 10.44
C TYR A 138 -12.94 16.48 10.10
N LEU A 139 -12.73 15.44 10.89
CA LEU A 139 -13.51 14.22 10.88
C LEU A 139 -14.05 13.99 12.28
N ALA A 140 -15.36 13.88 12.43
CA ALA A 140 -16.00 13.60 13.71
C ALA A 140 -16.82 12.31 13.59
N ALA A 141 -16.43 11.28 14.33
CA ALA A 141 -17.23 10.06 14.44
C ALA A 141 -17.91 10.03 15.81
N THR A 142 -19.24 9.95 15.79
CA THR A 142 -20.06 9.83 16.99
C THR A 142 -20.70 8.44 16.98
N ASN A 143 -20.11 7.52 17.72
CA ASN A 143 -20.54 6.14 17.76
C ASN A 143 -21.13 5.78 19.14
N ARG A 144 -22.29 5.14 19.12
CA ARG A 144 -23.05 4.84 20.34
C ARG A 144 -22.39 3.77 21.20
N VAL A 145 -22.81 3.72 22.46
CA VAL A 145 -22.40 2.73 23.47
C VAL A 145 -23.57 1.77 23.80
N GLY A 146 -23.27 0.72 24.55
CA GLY A 146 -24.28 -0.20 25.11
C GLY A 146 -24.42 -1.52 24.35
N THR A 147 -25.33 -2.37 24.81
CA THR A 147 -25.60 -3.71 24.26
C THR A 147 -27.10 -3.88 24.02
N GLU A 148 -27.50 -4.43 22.88
CA GLU A 148 -28.90 -4.74 22.55
C GLU A 148 -29.05 -6.22 22.23
N VAL A 149 -29.54 -7.04 23.17
CA VAL A 149 -29.92 -8.48 23.01
C VAL A 149 -28.80 -9.45 22.58
N LYS A 150 -27.76 -9.00 21.85
CA LYS A 150 -26.46 -9.58 21.41
C LYS A 150 -26.06 -8.96 20.05
N PRO A 151 -25.95 -7.63 19.93
CA PRO A 151 -24.57 -7.15 19.84
C PRO A 151 -24.27 -5.94 20.74
N THR A 152 -22.98 -5.81 21.08
CA THR A 152 -22.43 -4.66 21.82
C THR A 152 -21.89 -3.63 20.83
N PHE A 153 -22.14 -2.35 21.08
CA PHE A 153 -21.62 -1.25 20.28
C PHE A 153 -20.22 -0.82 20.73
N ALA A 154 -19.38 -0.42 19.78
CA ALA A 154 -17.96 -0.20 20.01
C ALA A 154 -17.60 1.12 20.71
N SER A 155 -18.57 2.02 20.99
CA SER A 155 -18.28 3.36 21.53
C SER A 155 -17.21 4.05 20.68
N SER A 156 -16.06 4.41 21.24
CA SER A 156 -14.87 4.87 20.51
C SER A 156 -15.09 6.14 19.69
N SER A 157 -16.03 7.00 20.07
CA SER A 157 -16.23 8.31 19.40
C SER A 157 -14.94 9.12 19.39
N TRP A 158 -14.66 9.82 18.29
CA TRP A 158 -13.41 10.57 18.10
C TRP A 158 -13.60 11.78 17.19
N VAL A 159 -12.69 12.75 17.35
CA VAL A 159 -12.52 13.87 16.43
C VAL A 159 -11.07 13.89 15.99
N LEU A 160 -10.83 13.99 14.68
CA LEU A 160 -9.50 14.13 14.09
C LEU A 160 -9.43 15.43 13.31
N GLN A 161 -8.33 16.15 13.54
CA GLN A 161 -7.94 17.30 12.75
C GLN A 161 -6.81 16.90 11.80
N MET A 162 -7.02 17.11 10.51
CA MET A 162 -5.96 16.95 9.50
C MET A 162 -5.08 18.20 9.48
N LYS A 163 -3.76 18.02 9.54
CA LYS A 163 -2.79 19.12 9.38
C LYS A 163 -2.07 18.96 8.04
N LEU A 164 -2.27 19.91 7.11
CA LEU A 164 -1.47 19.98 5.89
C LEU A 164 -0.04 20.39 6.25
N PHE A 165 0.93 19.55 5.91
CA PHE A 165 2.35 19.93 5.90
C PHE A 165 2.76 20.25 4.45
N PHE A 166 3.01 21.53 4.16
CA PHE A 166 3.64 21.95 2.90
C PHE A 166 5.13 21.64 2.97
N THR A 167 5.59 20.60 2.26
CA THR A 167 7.02 20.39 1.98
C THR A 167 7.38 21.08 0.67
N THR A 168 8.20 22.13 0.75
CA THR A 168 8.74 22.91 -0.37
C THR A 168 9.52 22.03 -1.36
N GLN A 169 9.08 21.99 -2.62
CA GLN A 169 9.82 21.42 -3.76
C GLN A 169 10.84 22.41 -4.31
N THR A 170 12.02 21.87 -4.63
CA THR A 170 13.17 22.50 -5.29
C THR A 170 12.85 22.91 -6.73
N PHE A 171 13.01 24.18 -7.09
CA PHE A 171 12.96 24.65 -8.48
C PHE A 171 14.35 24.57 -9.14
N CYS A 172 14.42 23.91 -10.29
CA CYS A 172 15.55 23.96 -11.23
C CYS A 172 15.46 25.26 -12.06
N LEU A 173 16.55 26.03 -12.11
CA LEU A 173 16.69 27.19 -13.00
C LEU A 173 17.78 26.93 -14.04
N PHE A 174 17.46 27.13 -15.32
CA PHE A 174 18.43 27.49 -16.38
C PHE A 174 17.89 28.71 -17.16
N PRO A 175 18.77 29.51 -17.79
CA PRO A 175 18.69 30.97 -17.76
C PRO A 175 18.20 31.60 -19.08
N SER A 176 17.71 32.84 -18.99
CA SER A 176 17.73 33.78 -20.13
C SER A 176 17.74 35.24 -19.65
N ARG A 177 18.52 36.05 -20.37
CA ARG A 177 18.84 37.47 -20.17
C ARG A 177 17.60 38.38 -20.20
N SER A 178 17.50 39.34 -19.28
CA SER A 178 17.90 40.74 -19.52
C SER A 178 17.64 41.64 -18.30
N GLN A 179 18.72 42.31 -17.85
CA GLN A 179 18.81 43.61 -17.17
C GLN A 179 17.82 44.00 -16.05
N GLY A 180 18.39 44.22 -14.86
CA GLY A 180 17.78 44.99 -13.76
C GLY A 180 18.49 44.76 -12.43
N THR A 181 19.32 45.72 -12.02
CA THR A 181 20.28 45.64 -10.90
C THR A 181 19.63 45.86 -9.52
N LEU A 182 20.03 45.01 -8.55
CA LEU A 182 20.04 45.12 -7.06
C LEU A 182 18.78 45.59 -6.29
N ILE A 183 18.41 44.83 -5.25
CA ILE A 183 18.81 45.07 -3.84
C ILE A 183 18.58 43.77 -3.05
N ALA A 184 19.65 43.25 -2.43
CA ALA A 184 19.58 42.19 -1.45
C ALA A 184 19.36 42.82 -0.06
N MET A 185 18.28 42.46 0.62
CA MET A 185 18.16 42.64 2.07
C MET A 185 17.93 41.28 2.73
N LYS A 186 18.98 40.80 3.41
CA LYS A 186 18.85 39.90 4.55
C LYS A 186 18.05 40.65 5.63
N LEU A 187 16.94 40.08 6.09
CA LEU A 187 16.47 40.35 7.45
C LEU A 187 16.30 39.05 8.22
N SER A 188 17.20 38.90 9.17
CA SER A 188 17.20 37.97 10.28
C SER A 188 16.09 38.29 11.29
N GLY A 189 15.40 37.26 11.75
CA GLY A 189 15.09 37.09 13.18
C GLY A 189 13.85 37.78 13.78
N MET A 190 13.16 36.96 14.59
CA MET A 190 12.34 37.31 15.77
C MET A 190 10.82 37.43 15.59
N PHE A 191 10.17 36.35 16.04
CA PHE A 191 8.87 36.28 16.70
C PHE A 191 8.48 37.55 17.50
N ARG A 192 7.20 37.93 17.44
CA ARG A 192 6.26 37.96 18.58
C ARG A 192 4.83 38.26 18.09
N ILE A 193 3.89 37.33 18.32
CA ILE A 193 2.77 37.42 19.28
C ILE A 193 1.67 38.41 18.84
N GLY A 194 0.50 37.84 18.52
CA GLY A 194 -0.77 38.52 18.65
C GLY A 194 -1.72 38.30 17.48
N PHE A 195 -2.37 37.12 17.38
CA PHE A 195 -3.77 37.02 16.87
C PHE A 195 -4.40 35.60 16.94
N VAL A 196 -4.38 34.87 18.07
CA VAL A 196 -5.27 33.68 18.22
C VAL A 196 -5.65 33.43 19.69
N ALA A 197 -6.33 34.39 20.33
CA ALA A 197 -6.73 34.29 21.74
C ALA A 197 -8.22 34.56 22.01
N THR A 198 -9.12 34.38 21.02
CA THR A 198 -10.53 34.77 21.18
C THR A 198 -11.58 33.73 20.76
N ILE A 199 -11.23 32.47 20.48
CA ILE A 199 -12.23 31.42 20.09
C ILE A 199 -12.10 30.12 20.91
N VAL A 200 -11.55 30.14 22.14
CA VAL A 200 -11.54 28.93 23.01
C VAL A 200 -12.24 29.14 24.36
N THR A 201 -12.78 30.33 24.63
CA THR A 201 -13.42 30.64 25.92
C THR A 201 -14.95 30.40 25.95
N ALA A 202 -15.49 29.47 25.14
CA ALA A 202 -16.94 29.25 25.05
C ALA A 202 -17.42 27.79 25.13
N LEU A 203 -16.56 26.82 25.47
CA LEU A 203 -16.97 25.40 25.59
C LEU A 203 -16.54 24.71 26.90
N ILE A 204 -16.33 25.47 27.99
CA ILE A 204 -16.02 24.91 29.33
C ILE A 204 -17.04 25.31 30.41
N LEU A 205 -18.19 25.92 30.05
CA LEU A 205 -19.19 26.28 31.07
C LEU A 205 -20.60 25.84 30.70
N LEU A 206 -20.92 24.58 31.00
CA LEU A 206 -22.19 24.22 31.62
C LEU A 206 -21.96 23.15 32.71
N PRO A 207 -22.58 23.29 33.89
CA PRO A 207 -22.44 22.37 35.02
C PRO A 207 -23.49 21.26 34.93
N SER A 208 -23.07 20.00 35.08
CA SER A 208 -23.98 18.88 35.36
C SER A 208 -23.62 18.28 36.71
N CYS A 209 -24.49 18.59 37.67
CA CYS A 209 -24.91 17.82 38.85
C CYS A 209 -23.96 16.76 39.43
N ILE A 210 -23.59 17.03 40.68
CA ILE A 210 -23.06 16.10 41.67
C ILE A 210 -24.07 14.97 41.91
N ALA A 211 -23.58 13.72 41.86
CA ALA A 211 -24.05 12.64 42.73
C ALA A 211 -22.80 11.89 43.22
N PHE A 212 -22.56 12.02 44.53
CA PHE A 212 -21.61 11.20 45.28
C PHE A 212 -22.09 9.75 45.25
N ASP A 213 -21.19 8.81 44.95
CA ASP A 213 -21.01 7.64 45.81
C ASP A 213 -19.59 7.09 45.61
N ASN A 214 -18.93 6.91 46.75
CA ASN A 214 -17.58 6.39 46.89
C ASN A 214 -17.57 4.88 46.60
N GLU A 215 -16.80 4.44 45.60
CA GLU A 215 -16.02 3.20 45.72
C GLU A 215 -14.67 3.38 45.03
N GLU A 216 -13.61 3.09 45.77
CA GLU A 216 -12.24 3.01 45.31
C GLU A 216 -12.13 1.97 44.18
N ALA A 217 -11.95 2.43 42.94
CA ALA A 217 -11.49 1.59 41.84
C ALA A 217 -10.16 2.12 41.33
N SER A 218 -9.09 1.48 41.79
CA SER A 218 -7.71 1.71 41.38
C SER A 218 -7.55 1.71 39.86
N THR A 219 -7.31 2.87 39.28
CA THR A 219 -6.73 3.01 37.93
C THR A 219 -5.28 2.51 37.95
N SER A 220 -5.09 1.23 37.67
CA SER A 220 -3.78 0.67 37.32
C SER A 220 -3.52 0.89 35.83
N THR A 221 -3.06 2.09 35.50
CA THR A 221 -2.21 2.31 34.31
C THR A 221 -0.99 3.07 34.78
N SER A 222 -0.23 2.46 35.69
CA SER A 222 1.07 2.96 36.09
C SER A 222 2.09 2.61 34.99
N GLN A 223 2.18 3.46 33.97
CA GLN A 223 3.50 3.76 33.42
C GLN A 223 4.36 4.27 34.59
N PRO A 224 5.64 3.86 34.72
CA PRO A 224 6.55 4.58 35.59
C PRO A 224 6.66 5.99 35.02
N SER A 225 6.08 6.94 35.74
CA SER A 225 6.20 8.36 35.47
C SER A 225 7.66 8.77 35.59
N HIS A 226 8.38 8.82 34.47
CA HIS A 226 9.49 9.76 34.36
C HIS A 226 8.87 11.15 34.16
N PRO A 227 9.00 12.09 35.12
CA PRO A 227 8.38 13.40 35.00
C PRO A 227 9.00 14.16 33.81
N ASP A 228 8.15 14.78 32.99
CA ASP A 228 8.43 15.85 32.02
C ASP A 228 9.23 15.55 30.73
N LYS A 229 9.46 14.29 30.34
CA LYS A 229 10.20 14.01 29.09
C LYS A 229 9.26 13.74 27.90
N PRO A 230 9.42 14.43 26.75
CA PRO A 230 8.59 14.20 25.56
C PRO A 230 8.86 12.81 24.96
N TRP A 231 7.81 12.01 24.78
CA TRP A 231 7.85 10.69 24.16
C TRP A 231 7.25 10.70 22.74
N PRO A 232 7.84 9.97 21.76
CA PRO A 232 9.10 9.25 21.83
C PRO A 232 10.32 10.18 21.83
N PRO A 233 11.53 9.69 22.19
CA PRO A 233 12.73 10.50 22.19
C PRO A 233 13.02 11.04 20.77
N LYS A 234 13.34 12.33 20.65
CA LYS A 234 13.62 12.96 19.32
C LYS A 234 14.85 12.38 18.60
N LYS A 235 15.78 11.78 19.34
CA LYS A 235 17.00 11.15 18.84
C LYS A 235 17.30 9.90 19.67
N VAL A 236 17.75 8.84 19.02
CA VAL A 236 18.11 7.58 19.71
C VAL A 236 19.21 7.76 20.77
N THR A 237 20.11 8.72 20.60
CA THR A 237 21.15 9.06 21.60
C THR A 237 20.60 9.56 22.95
N LYS A 238 19.31 9.91 23.02
CA LYS A 238 18.63 10.28 24.26
C LYS A 238 17.82 9.14 24.88
N TYR A 239 17.74 7.99 24.21
CA TYR A 239 16.89 6.87 24.62
C TYR A 239 17.26 6.30 25.99
N MET A 240 18.55 6.27 26.36
CA MET A 240 18.99 5.83 27.70
C MET A 240 18.30 6.57 28.84
N GLY A 241 17.95 7.84 28.64
CA GLY A 241 17.28 8.65 29.66
C GLY A 241 15.84 8.25 29.97
N TYR A 242 15.30 7.25 29.27
CA TYR A 242 13.94 6.72 29.42
C TYR A 242 13.91 5.28 29.94
N LEU A 243 15.08 4.69 30.22
CA LEU A 243 15.21 3.32 30.74
C LEU A 243 15.61 3.37 32.20
N ASP A 244 15.00 2.52 33.02
CA ASP A 244 15.42 2.31 34.41
C ASP A 244 16.01 0.91 34.62
N PHE A 245 17.30 0.86 34.92
CA PHE A 245 18.01 -0.39 35.15
C PHE A 245 17.44 -1.19 36.34
N ASN A 246 17.01 -0.50 37.41
CA ASN A 246 16.45 -1.17 38.59
C ASN A 246 15.12 -1.84 38.27
N THR A 247 14.28 -1.17 37.47
CA THR A 247 13.04 -1.74 36.95
C THR A 247 13.32 -2.97 36.10
N ILE A 248 14.24 -2.88 35.14
CA ILE A 248 14.63 -4.00 34.27
C ILE A 248 15.11 -5.21 35.09
N GLU A 249 15.91 -4.99 36.14
CA GLU A 249 16.44 -6.10 36.95
C GLU A 249 15.37 -6.85 37.76
N ARG A 250 14.25 -6.19 38.09
CA ARG A 250 13.14 -6.78 38.83
C ARG A 250 12.13 -7.49 37.94
N LEU A 251 12.15 -7.26 36.63
CA LEU A 251 11.24 -7.92 35.70
C LEU A 251 11.44 -9.45 35.71
N PRO A 252 10.34 -10.23 35.68
CA PRO A 252 10.43 -11.67 35.47
C PRO A 252 11.01 -11.94 34.08
N ARG A 253 11.76 -13.04 33.95
CA ARG A 253 12.20 -13.48 32.62
C ARG A 253 11.00 -14.05 31.88
N SER A 254 10.72 -13.54 30.69
CA SER A 254 9.67 -14.10 29.83
C SER A 254 10.19 -15.38 29.18
N SER A 255 9.32 -16.37 28.96
CA SER A 255 9.64 -17.51 28.10
C SER A 255 9.74 -17.00 26.66
N SER A 256 10.94 -16.55 26.29
CA SER A 256 11.34 -15.92 25.02
C SER A 256 10.27 -15.93 23.93
N ASP A 257 9.39 -14.92 23.91
CA ASP A 257 8.39 -14.84 22.85
C ASP A 257 9.03 -14.18 21.62
N GLN A 258 9.89 -14.94 20.93
CA GLN A 258 10.49 -14.57 19.64
C GLN A 258 9.43 -14.11 18.62
N ARG A 259 8.15 -14.44 18.87
CA ARG A 259 7.00 -14.13 18.01
C ARG A 259 6.66 -12.64 17.93
N ASN A 260 7.00 -11.82 18.94
CA ASN A 260 6.59 -10.40 19.00
C ASN A 260 7.72 -9.41 18.67
N VAL A 261 8.92 -9.90 18.35
CA VAL A 261 10.05 -9.02 18.03
C VAL A 261 10.10 -8.75 16.52
N PRO A 262 10.20 -7.48 16.07
CA PRO A 262 10.25 -7.14 14.64
C PRO A 262 11.43 -7.77 13.90
N PHE A 263 12.62 -7.82 14.54
CA PHE A 263 13.83 -8.38 13.94
C PHE A 263 14.82 -8.85 15.02
N PHE A 264 15.56 -9.93 14.74
CA PHE A 264 16.73 -10.32 15.53
C PHE A 264 18.01 -10.22 14.71
N TYR A 265 18.99 -9.53 15.26
CA TYR A 265 20.36 -9.61 14.81
C TYR A 265 21.04 -10.84 15.42
N SER A 266 21.74 -11.65 14.61
CA SER A 266 22.53 -12.79 15.08
C SER A 266 23.94 -12.74 14.49
N LYS A 267 24.96 -12.75 15.36
CA LYS A 267 26.37 -12.93 14.97
C LYS A 267 26.84 -14.33 15.39
N THR A 268 27.41 -15.12 14.48
CA THR A 268 28.19 -16.33 14.84
C THR A 268 29.68 -16.01 14.96
N PRO A 269 30.46 -16.70 15.83
CA PRO A 269 30.18 -17.98 16.47
C PRO A 269 29.83 -17.93 17.98
N ARG A 270 29.41 -16.78 18.52
CA ARG A 270 28.72 -16.72 19.82
C ARG A 270 27.40 -16.00 19.59
N LYS A 271 26.31 -16.78 19.44
CA LYS A 271 24.93 -16.38 19.14
C LYS A 271 24.42 -15.26 20.06
N LEU A 272 24.85 -14.03 19.84
CA LEU A 272 24.19 -12.88 20.44
C LEU A 272 22.98 -12.59 19.57
N THR A 273 21.80 -12.96 20.07
CA THR A 273 20.50 -12.69 19.43
C THR A 273 19.96 -11.38 20.00
N THR A 274 20.24 -10.28 19.31
CA THR A 274 19.83 -8.94 19.75
C THR A 274 18.53 -8.56 19.06
N PRO A 275 17.41 -8.41 19.80
CA PRO A 275 16.17 -7.90 19.23
C PRO A 275 16.36 -6.44 18.78
N LEU A 276 15.72 -6.07 17.66
CA LEU A 276 15.67 -4.70 17.16
C LEU A 276 14.27 -4.13 17.34
N TYR A 277 14.21 -2.88 17.77
CA TYR A 277 12.96 -2.12 17.93
C TYR A 277 13.11 -0.72 17.35
N SER A 278 11.99 -0.13 16.95
CA SER A 278 11.94 1.27 16.54
C SER A 278 12.01 2.19 17.77
N ILE A 279 12.50 3.42 17.60
CA ILE A 279 12.63 4.43 18.65
C ILE A 279 11.32 4.77 19.38
N ASP A 280 10.18 4.54 18.76
CA ASP A 280 8.84 4.75 19.31
C ASP A 280 8.25 3.55 20.05
N THR A 281 8.97 2.42 20.07
CA THR A 281 8.54 1.21 20.79
C THR A 281 8.41 1.49 22.28
N PRO A 282 7.29 1.12 22.94
CA PRO A 282 7.07 1.37 24.36
C PRO A 282 8.23 0.90 25.23
N THR A 283 8.63 1.73 26.20
CA THR A 283 9.77 1.44 27.09
C THR A 283 9.62 0.11 27.79
N ALA A 284 8.42 -0.23 28.29
CA ALA A 284 8.16 -1.51 28.94
C ALA A 284 8.52 -2.73 28.07
N THR A 285 8.25 -2.66 26.75
CA THR A 285 8.61 -3.73 25.81
C THR A 285 10.13 -3.84 25.65
N VAL A 286 10.81 -2.70 25.56
CA VAL A 286 12.27 -2.64 25.43
C VAL A 286 12.96 -3.06 26.73
N GLU A 287 12.43 -2.70 27.88
CA GLU A 287 12.90 -3.11 29.20
C GLU A 287 12.77 -4.62 29.40
N GLN A 288 11.63 -5.20 29.04
CA GLN A 288 11.45 -6.65 29.05
C GLN A 288 12.43 -7.35 28.09
N ALA A 289 12.63 -6.81 26.89
CA ALA A 289 13.60 -7.35 25.95
C ALA A 289 15.06 -7.26 26.47
N LEU A 290 15.43 -6.17 27.14
CA LEU A 290 16.72 -6.02 27.80
C LEU A 290 16.90 -7.02 28.94
N ARG A 291 15.84 -7.30 29.70
CA ARG A 291 15.85 -8.33 30.76
C ARG A 291 16.15 -9.71 30.17
N ASP A 292 15.48 -10.05 29.08
CA ASP A 292 15.51 -11.39 28.49
C ASP A 292 16.78 -11.62 27.63
N HIS A 293 17.20 -10.62 26.85
CA HIS A 293 18.28 -10.74 25.85
C HIS A 293 19.59 -10.05 26.24
N LYS A 294 19.63 -9.30 27.35
CA LYS A 294 20.77 -8.48 27.81
C LYS A 294 21.23 -7.41 26.83
N SER A 295 20.62 -7.31 25.65
CA SER A 295 20.95 -6.36 24.62
C SER A 295 19.73 -6.09 23.74
N VAL A 296 19.65 -4.89 23.19
CA VAL A 296 18.60 -4.45 22.26
C VAL A 296 19.16 -3.43 21.29
N GLY A 297 18.80 -3.53 20.01
CA GLY A 297 19.05 -2.47 19.04
C GLY A 297 17.85 -1.54 18.95
N ILE A 298 18.07 -0.24 19.04
CA ILE A 298 17.05 0.79 18.81
C ILE A 298 17.36 1.49 17.49
N VAL A 299 16.41 1.43 16.56
CA VAL A 299 16.49 1.96 15.21
C VAL A 299 15.69 3.27 15.14
N ASP A 300 16.35 4.35 14.76
CA ASP A 300 15.78 5.66 14.52
C ASP A 300 15.83 5.95 13.03
N VAL A 301 14.77 5.53 12.34
CA VAL A 301 14.63 5.66 10.89
C VAL A 301 14.63 7.14 10.46
N SER A 302 14.12 8.03 11.31
CA SER A 302 14.00 9.46 10.99
C SER A 302 15.35 10.17 10.98
N ASN A 303 16.27 9.76 11.86
CA ASN A 303 17.61 10.32 11.92
C ASN A 303 18.68 9.43 11.27
N ASP A 304 18.29 8.32 10.63
CA ASP A 304 19.21 7.36 10.01
C ASP A 304 20.28 6.84 11.00
N GLU A 305 19.87 6.58 12.25
CA GLU A 305 20.76 6.12 13.31
C GLU A 305 20.27 4.82 13.94
N THR A 306 21.20 3.89 14.22
CA THR A 306 20.93 2.73 15.08
C THR A 306 21.91 2.71 16.25
N ARG A 307 21.41 2.38 17.44
CA ARG A 307 22.22 2.23 18.65
C ARG A 307 21.96 0.89 19.31
N LEU A 308 23.02 0.31 19.86
CA LEU A 308 22.95 -0.90 20.65
C LEU A 308 22.92 -0.51 22.13
N ILE A 309 21.89 -0.94 22.85
CA ILE A 309 21.78 -0.80 24.30
C ILE A 309 22.05 -2.18 24.91
N GLN A 310 22.93 -2.26 25.90
CA GLN A 310 23.31 -3.53 26.52
C GLN A 310 23.40 -3.41 28.04
N ILE A 311 23.16 -4.53 28.71
CA ILE A 311 23.49 -4.72 30.12
C ILE A 311 24.87 -5.37 30.16
N ILE A 312 25.85 -4.64 30.69
CA ILE A 312 27.20 -5.13 30.93
C ILE A 312 27.33 -5.47 32.41
N ASN A 313 27.95 -6.60 32.73
CA ASN A 313 28.36 -6.96 34.08
C ASN A 313 29.89 -6.96 34.13
N ASP A 314 30.47 -6.09 34.95
CA ASP A 314 31.92 -5.95 35.11
C ASP A 314 32.52 -6.88 36.19
N GLY A 315 31.69 -7.73 36.79
CA GLY A 315 32.04 -8.61 37.91
C GLY A 315 31.65 -8.06 39.28
N HIS A 316 31.38 -6.75 39.39
CA HIS A 316 30.97 -6.09 40.63
C HIS A 316 29.55 -5.55 40.55
N GLN A 317 29.17 -5.00 39.40
CA GLN A 317 27.85 -4.42 39.16
C GLN A 317 27.42 -4.61 37.71
N SER A 318 26.10 -4.68 37.52
CA SER A 318 25.49 -4.64 36.20
C SER A 318 24.98 -3.23 35.91
N TYR A 319 25.17 -2.75 34.69
CA TYR A 319 24.73 -1.42 34.28
C TYR A 319 24.40 -1.38 32.79
N LEU A 320 23.61 -0.36 32.40
CA LEU A 320 23.26 -0.12 31.00
C LEU A 320 24.33 0.69 30.30
N THR A 321 24.63 0.30 29.06
CA THR A 321 25.45 1.06 28.13
C THR A 321 24.71 1.28 26.83
N GLN A 322 25.02 2.37 26.14
CA GLN A 322 24.62 2.61 24.76
C GLN A 322 25.86 2.79 23.90
N GLY A 323 25.93 2.04 22.81
CA GLY A 323 27.03 2.08 21.87
C GLY A 323 26.57 2.13 20.41
N LEU A 324 27.55 2.16 19.51
CA LEU A 324 27.30 1.98 18.08
C LEU A 324 26.75 0.59 17.83
N PHE A 325 25.73 0.51 16.98
CA PHE A 325 25.29 -0.78 16.49
C PHE A 325 26.35 -1.34 15.51
N PRO A 326 26.69 -2.64 15.57
CA PRO A 326 27.66 -3.22 14.65
C PRO A 326 27.26 -3.00 13.19
N ASN A 327 28.24 -2.77 12.32
CA ASN A 327 27.99 -2.72 10.88
C ASN A 327 27.65 -4.13 10.38
N VAL A 328 26.42 -4.32 9.92
CA VAL A 328 25.83 -5.62 9.59
C VAL A 328 25.00 -5.50 8.33
N GLU A 329 24.90 -6.59 7.56
CA GLU A 329 24.02 -6.66 6.41
C GLU A 329 22.88 -7.67 6.67
N PRO A 330 21.63 -7.32 6.35
CA PRO A 330 21.16 -5.99 5.94
C PRO A 330 21.22 -4.97 7.10
N ASP A 331 21.35 -3.68 6.73
CA ASP A 331 21.33 -2.58 7.69
C ASP A 331 20.00 -2.57 8.46
N PRO A 332 20.01 -2.55 9.82
CA PRO A 332 18.83 -2.34 10.64
C PRO A 332 17.89 -1.25 10.13
N ILE A 333 18.43 -0.13 9.65
CA ILE A 333 17.59 0.97 9.17
C ILE A 333 16.84 0.58 7.89
N GLN A 334 17.52 -0.10 6.98
CA GLN A 334 16.92 -0.59 5.73
C GLN A 334 15.76 -1.54 6.04
N LEU A 335 15.92 -2.41 7.03
CA LEU A 335 14.88 -3.33 7.47
C LEU A 335 13.63 -2.60 7.96
N PHE A 336 13.77 -1.56 8.78
CA PHE A 336 12.64 -0.79 9.30
C PHE A 336 12.01 0.16 8.25
N LYS A 337 12.68 0.42 7.12
CA LYS A 337 12.13 1.14 5.96
C LYS A 337 11.30 0.22 5.03
N LEU A 338 11.33 -1.09 5.23
CA LEU A 338 10.60 -2.04 4.38
C LEU A 338 9.08 -1.92 4.54
N ASP A 339 8.39 -2.51 3.58
CA ASP A 339 6.94 -2.64 3.66
C ASP A 339 6.53 -3.54 4.85
N PRO A 340 5.53 -3.16 5.66
CA PRO A 340 4.98 -4.01 6.72
C PRO A 340 4.63 -5.42 6.24
N ASP A 341 4.17 -5.59 5.00
CA ASP A 341 3.85 -6.91 4.44
C ASP A 341 5.08 -7.81 4.24
N LEU A 342 6.26 -7.22 3.99
CA LEU A 342 7.51 -8.00 3.95
C LEU A 342 7.89 -8.54 5.32
N HIS A 343 7.63 -7.79 6.40
CA HIS A 343 7.85 -8.27 7.76
C HIS A 343 6.92 -9.43 8.11
N ARG A 344 5.70 -9.44 7.59
CA ARG A 344 4.76 -10.57 7.77
C ARG A 344 5.29 -11.87 7.19
N LEU A 345 6.05 -11.83 6.08
CA LEU A 345 6.64 -13.04 5.48
C LEU A 345 7.62 -13.79 6.41
N ARG A 346 8.08 -13.19 7.50
CA ARG A 346 8.85 -13.92 8.52
C ARG A 346 8.00 -14.76 9.45
N GLN A 347 6.75 -14.36 9.64
CA GLN A 347 5.75 -15.10 10.40
C GLN A 347 4.97 -16.08 9.52
N LEU A 348 5.54 -16.50 8.37
CA LEU A 348 4.94 -17.46 7.43
C LEU A 348 4.29 -18.70 8.10
N PRO A 349 4.85 -19.30 9.18
CA PRO A 349 4.18 -20.37 9.90
C PRO A 349 2.85 -19.97 10.55
N LEU A 350 2.71 -18.72 11.02
CA LEU A 350 1.51 -18.19 11.69
C LEU A 350 0.44 -17.68 10.71
N ILE A 351 0.84 -17.26 9.50
CA ILE A 351 -0.09 -16.78 8.46
C ILE A 351 -1.03 -17.92 8.00
N ALA A 352 -0.56 -19.17 8.03
CA ALA A 352 -1.36 -20.32 7.65
C ALA A 352 -2.56 -20.57 8.58
N GLU A 353 -2.53 -20.09 9.83
CA GLU A 353 -3.57 -20.37 10.83
C GLU A 353 -4.73 -19.34 10.81
N ASN A 354 -4.53 -18.12 10.29
CA ASN A 354 -5.47 -17.01 10.45
C ASN A 354 -6.27 -16.61 9.18
N GLY A 355 -6.35 -17.51 8.19
CA GLY A 355 -7.05 -17.24 6.93
C GLY A 355 -6.14 -16.49 5.94
N GLU A 356 -5.65 -17.22 4.94
CA GLU A 356 -4.69 -16.68 3.97
C GLU A 356 -5.36 -15.68 3.02
N PRO A 357 -4.71 -14.55 2.69
CA PRO A 357 -5.19 -13.70 1.62
C PRO A 357 -5.21 -14.49 0.30
N PRO A 358 -6.15 -14.19 -0.61
CA PRO A 358 -6.24 -14.90 -1.88
C PRO A 358 -4.91 -14.81 -2.63
N MET A 359 -4.31 -15.97 -2.90
CA MET A 359 -3.04 -16.08 -3.58
C MET A 359 -3.17 -15.55 -5.02
N ALA A 360 -2.38 -14.52 -5.33
CA ALA A 360 -2.36 -13.92 -6.66
C ALA A 360 -1.25 -14.55 -7.52
N GLY A 361 -1.61 -15.04 -8.71
CA GLY A 361 -0.68 -15.79 -9.54
C GLY A 361 0.45 -14.92 -10.09
N ILE A 362 1.71 -15.28 -9.83
CA ILE A 362 2.90 -14.49 -10.23
C ILE A 362 3.37 -14.71 -11.67
N ARG A 363 2.77 -15.65 -12.43
CA ARG A 363 3.28 -16.06 -13.76
C ARG A 363 3.33 -14.90 -14.77
N HIS A 364 2.45 -13.92 -14.59
CA HIS A 364 2.32 -12.77 -15.47
C HIS A 364 3.32 -11.64 -15.17
N LEU A 365 3.93 -11.68 -13.97
CA LEU A 365 4.93 -10.71 -13.51
C LEU A 365 6.24 -10.93 -14.24
N PRO A 366 7.09 -9.90 -14.38
CA PRO A 366 8.41 -10.03 -14.99
C PRO A 366 9.33 -10.91 -14.13
N TYR A 367 10.24 -11.66 -14.77
CA TYR A 367 11.21 -12.53 -14.11
C TYR A 367 12.65 -12.15 -14.45
N ALA A 368 13.55 -12.34 -13.49
CA ALA A 368 15.00 -12.30 -13.68
C ALA A 368 15.64 -13.46 -12.93
N ASN A 369 16.63 -14.13 -13.52
CA ASN A 369 17.38 -15.23 -12.87
C ASN A 369 16.45 -16.30 -12.23
N GLY A 370 15.33 -16.60 -12.89
CA GLY A 370 14.32 -17.55 -12.42
C GLY A 370 13.40 -17.05 -11.28
N LYS A 371 13.58 -15.81 -10.81
CA LYS A 371 12.80 -15.20 -9.72
C LYS A 371 11.81 -14.17 -10.27
N PRO A 372 10.58 -14.09 -9.73
CA PRO A 372 9.65 -13.02 -10.07
C PRO A 372 10.17 -11.69 -9.51
N ILE A 373 9.85 -10.60 -10.20
CA ILE A 373 10.08 -9.22 -9.77
C ILE A 373 8.73 -8.64 -9.38
N LEU A 374 8.57 -8.35 -8.09
CA LEU A 374 7.39 -7.68 -7.55
C LEU A 374 7.65 -6.17 -7.52
N SER A 375 6.72 -5.40 -8.07
CA SER A 375 6.80 -3.94 -8.18
C SER A 375 5.41 -3.34 -8.06
N HIS A 376 5.27 -2.03 -8.26
CA HIS A 376 3.99 -1.33 -8.18
C HIS A 376 2.85 -2.08 -8.90
N GLY A 377 1.75 -2.35 -8.18
CA GLY A 377 0.62 -3.15 -8.64
C GLY A 377 0.71 -4.66 -8.34
N SER A 378 1.87 -5.15 -7.91
CA SER A 378 2.09 -6.54 -7.45
C SER A 378 2.78 -6.61 -6.08
N GLU A 379 2.73 -5.53 -5.29
CA GLU A 379 3.29 -5.43 -3.94
C GLU A 379 2.37 -6.07 -2.87
N ALA A 380 1.16 -6.48 -3.25
CA ALA A 380 0.23 -7.10 -2.33
C ALA A 380 0.79 -8.41 -1.72
N LEU A 381 0.53 -8.63 -0.44
CA LEU A 381 0.92 -9.83 0.30
C LEU A 381 0.59 -11.14 -0.44
N GLY A 382 -0.53 -11.21 -1.17
CA GLY A 382 -0.91 -12.39 -1.96
C GLY A 382 0.11 -12.78 -3.04
N HIS A 383 0.72 -11.81 -3.73
CA HIS A 383 1.80 -12.08 -4.70
C HIS A 383 3.08 -12.51 -4.00
N MET A 384 3.41 -11.84 -2.89
CA MET A 384 4.58 -12.17 -2.09
C MET A 384 4.50 -13.61 -1.58
N LEU A 385 3.40 -13.98 -0.93
CA LEU A 385 3.15 -15.34 -0.43
C LEU A 385 3.20 -16.39 -1.53
N TYR A 386 2.64 -16.12 -2.71
CA TYR A 386 2.75 -17.04 -3.84
C TYR A 386 4.23 -17.23 -4.24
N ALA A 387 5.02 -16.16 -4.29
CA ALA A 387 6.44 -16.21 -4.61
C ALA A 387 7.29 -16.89 -3.53
N THR A 388 6.90 -16.81 -2.25
CA THR A 388 7.61 -17.50 -1.15
C THR A 388 7.34 -19.01 -1.11
N ARG A 389 6.27 -19.47 -1.78
CA ARG A 389 5.82 -20.88 -1.86
C ARG A 389 6.12 -21.56 -3.18
N THR A 390 6.53 -20.80 -4.19
CA THR A 390 6.88 -21.34 -5.50
C THR A 390 8.37 -21.25 -5.69
N GLU A 391 9.01 -22.33 -6.15
CA GLU A 391 10.43 -22.30 -6.51
C GLU A 391 10.78 -21.06 -7.36
N PRO A 392 11.83 -20.30 -6.97
CA PRO A 392 12.88 -20.63 -6.00
C PRO A 392 12.64 -20.10 -4.57
N TYR A 393 11.38 -19.90 -4.14
CA TYR A 393 11.01 -19.43 -2.80
C TYR A 393 11.59 -18.06 -2.42
N SER A 394 11.86 -17.25 -3.44
CA SER A 394 12.49 -15.92 -3.32
C SER A 394 12.06 -15.05 -4.49
N PHE A 395 12.10 -13.74 -4.28
CA PHE A 395 11.68 -12.77 -5.28
C PHE A 395 12.44 -11.46 -5.16
N TYR A 396 12.52 -10.73 -6.26
CA TYR A 396 13.04 -9.36 -6.24
C TYR A 396 11.90 -8.41 -5.87
N TYR A 397 12.19 -7.42 -5.03
CA TYR A 397 11.22 -6.41 -4.60
C TYR A 397 11.67 -5.03 -5.05
N PHE A 398 10.78 -4.33 -5.76
CA PHE A 398 11.05 -3.06 -6.43
C PHE A 398 10.02 -2.01 -6.02
N LYS A 399 10.27 -1.37 -4.87
CA LYS A 399 9.43 -0.27 -4.37
C LYS A 399 9.92 1.07 -4.90
N ARG A 400 9.00 1.98 -5.19
CA ARG A 400 9.33 3.34 -5.63
C ARG A 400 10.20 4.05 -4.59
N GLY A 401 11.32 4.63 -5.01
CA GLY A 401 12.23 5.36 -4.14
C GLY A 401 13.17 4.48 -3.31
N MET A 402 13.15 3.15 -3.49
CA MET A 402 14.11 2.23 -2.89
C MET A 402 14.93 1.53 -3.99
N GLU A 403 16.16 1.13 -3.66
CA GLU A 403 16.90 0.22 -4.50
C GLU A 403 16.27 -1.17 -4.51
N PRO A 404 16.36 -1.93 -5.61
CA PRO A 404 15.85 -3.27 -5.64
C PRO A 404 16.61 -4.18 -4.68
N ILE A 405 15.86 -5.00 -3.96
CA ILE A 405 16.37 -5.96 -3.00
C ILE A 405 15.93 -7.37 -3.40
N LEU A 406 16.69 -8.37 -2.97
CA LEU A 406 16.26 -9.77 -3.02
C LEU A 406 15.64 -10.16 -1.69
N VAL A 407 14.40 -10.66 -1.71
CA VAL A 407 13.69 -11.17 -0.54
C VAL A 407 13.79 -12.69 -0.52
N VAL A 408 14.29 -13.24 0.59
CA VAL A 408 14.43 -14.67 0.86
C VAL A 408 13.87 -14.96 2.27
N PRO A 409 12.56 -15.22 2.38
CA PRO A 409 11.86 -15.36 3.66
C PRO A 409 12.38 -16.47 4.56
N HIS A 410 12.86 -17.55 3.96
CA HIS A 410 13.33 -18.75 4.68
C HIS A 410 14.73 -18.59 5.27
N LYS A 411 15.40 -17.45 5.03
CA LYS A 411 16.71 -17.14 5.60
C LYS A 411 16.59 -16.09 6.70
N ASN A 412 17.54 -16.13 7.63
CA ASN A 412 17.53 -15.25 8.80
C ASN A 412 17.58 -13.76 8.40
N GLU A 413 18.32 -13.41 7.35
CA GLU A 413 18.49 -12.02 6.94
C GLU A 413 17.24 -11.40 6.30
N LEU A 414 16.30 -12.23 5.82
CA LEU A 414 15.10 -11.88 5.04
C LEU A 414 15.38 -11.18 3.70
N ILE A 415 16.29 -10.21 3.67
CA ILE A 415 16.63 -9.41 2.49
C ILE A 415 18.13 -9.44 2.21
N TYR A 416 18.49 -9.29 0.94
CA TYR A 416 19.86 -9.17 0.47
C TYR A 416 19.99 -7.99 -0.49
N ASN A 417 21.05 -7.21 -0.30
CA ASN A 417 21.43 -6.17 -1.24
C ASN A 417 22.01 -6.80 -2.51
N LEU A 418 21.70 -6.18 -3.64
CA LEU A 418 22.14 -6.63 -4.95
C LEU A 418 23.39 -5.89 -5.38
N ASP A 419 24.21 -6.51 -6.24
CA ASP A 419 25.31 -5.80 -6.89
C ASP A 419 24.79 -4.84 -8.00
N GLU A 420 25.61 -3.88 -8.42
CA GLU A 420 25.22 -2.91 -9.44
C GLU A 420 24.94 -3.52 -10.83
N ALA A 421 25.48 -4.71 -11.14
CA ALA A 421 25.20 -5.39 -12.38
C ALA A 421 23.78 -5.99 -12.37
N GLU A 422 23.40 -6.66 -11.27
CA GLU A 422 22.06 -7.17 -11.03
C GLU A 422 21.04 -6.04 -10.97
N LYS A 423 21.33 -4.95 -10.24
CA LYS A 423 20.43 -3.76 -10.20
C LYS A 423 20.17 -3.21 -11.61
N ARG A 424 21.22 -3.04 -12.43
CA ARG A 424 21.07 -2.58 -13.83
C ARG A 424 20.24 -3.55 -14.66
N LYS A 425 20.47 -4.86 -14.51
CA LYS A 425 19.70 -5.90 -15.19
C LYS A 425 18.21 -5.84 -14.83
N LEU A 426 17.89 -5.68 -13.55
CA LEU A 426 16.50 -5.58 -13.08
C LEU A 426 15.81 -4.32 -13.62
N ARG A 427 16.47 -3.16 -13.57
CA ARG A 427 15.93 -1.91 -14.13
C ARG A 427 15.65 -2.04 -15.63
N HIS A 428 16.55 -2.67 -16.38
CA HIS A 428 16.37 -2.93 -17.80
C HIS A 428 15.16 -3.85 -18.06
N ILE A 429 15.07 -4.99 -17.39
CA ILE A 429 13.94 -5.93 -17.52
C ILE A 429 12.62 -5.25 -17.21
N MET A 430 12.56 -4.43 -16.15
CA MET A 430 11.36 -3.69 -15.80
C MET A 430 10.95 -2.68 -16.88
N GLY A 431 11.91 -1.92 -17.42
CA GLY A 431 11.66 -0.98 -18.52
C GLY A 431 11.15 -1.67 -19.79
N GLU A 432 11.78 -2.77 -20.19
CA GLU A 432 11.37 -3.55 -21.35
C GLU A 432 10.02 -4.23 -21.15
N TYR A 433 9.75 -4.73 -19.94
CA TYR A 433 8.45 -5.32 -19.61
C TYR A 433 7.32 -4.30 -19.71
N GLN A 434 7.50 -3.09 -19.17
CA GLN A 434 6.48 -2.03 -19.28
C GLN A 434 6.30 -1.59 -20.73
N THR A 435 7.40 -1.49 -21.49
CA THR A 435 7.35 -1.18 -22.93
C THR A 435 6.58 -2.25 -23.71
N ALA A 436 6.87 -3.53 -23.45
CA ALA A 436 6.16 -4.66 -24.04
C ALA A 436 4.68 -4.69 -23.63
N LYS A 437 4.37 -4.37 -22.36
CA LYS A 437 2.99 -4.31 -21.86
C LYS A 437 2.18 -3.24 -22.58
N THR A 438 2.74 -2.04 -22.75
CA THR A 438 2.10 -0.95 -23.50
C THR A 438 1.92 -1.33 -24.98
N LYS A 439 2.98 -1.84 -25.60
CA LYS A 439 3.01 -2.13 -27.05
C LYS A 439 2.15 -3.33 -27.45
N PHE A 440 2.22 -4.41 -26.68
CA PHE A 440 1.63 -5.70 -27.05
C PHE A 440 0.48 -6.14 -26.15
N GLY A 441 0.33 -5.52 -24.97
CA GLY A 441 -0.62 -5.95 -23.94
C GLY A 441 0.02 -6.89 -22.90
N GLN A 442 -0.69 -7.07 -21.80
CA GLN A 442 -0.22 -7.80 -20.61
C GLN A 442 0.15 -9.26 -20.93
N THR A 443 -0.68 -9.96 -21.72
CA THR A 443 -0.49 -11.38 -22.02
C THR A 443 0.82 -11.60 -22.77
N LEU A 444 1.05 -10.89 -23.87
CA LEU A 444 2.26 -11.08 -24.68
C LEU A 444 3.51 -10.59 -23.93
N ALA A 445 3.43 -9.49 -23.16
CA ALA A 445 4.51 -9.07 -22.28
C ALA A 445 4.89 -10.17 -21.27
N SER A 446 3.91 -10.88 -20.70
CA SER A 446 4.17 -12.00 -19.78
C SER A 446 4.72 -13.28 -20.42
N ILE A 447 4.57 -13.42 -21.74
CA ILE A 447 5.19 -14.51 -22.50
C ILE A 447 6.67 -14.21 -22.71
N ILE A 448 6.99 -12.96 -23.07
CA ILE A 448 8.36 -12.53 -23.38
C ILE A 448 9.21 -12.41 -22.11
N TRP A 449 8.68 -11.72 -21.08
CA TRP A 449 9.44 -11.32 -19.90
C TRP A 449 8.95 -11.97 -18.60
N GLY A 450 7.85 -12.71 -18.65
CA GLY A 450 7.29 -13.37 -17.47
C GLY A 450 8.01 -14.66 -17.11
N ARG A 451 7.32 -15.57 -16.42
CA ARG A 451 7.95 -16.84 -16.00
C ARG A 451 8.50 -17.58 -17.23
N PRO A 452 9.81 -17.95 -17.25
CA PRO A 452 10.42 -18.62 -18.39
C PRO A 452 9.64 -19.85 -18.83
N ILE A 453 9.36 -19.94 -20.12
CA ILE A 453 8.60 -21.04 -20.70
C ILE A 453 9.56 -22.19 -20.98
N LYS A 454 9.43 -23.27 -20.20
CA LYS A 454 10.17 -24.50 -20.43
C LYS A 454 9.61 -25.24 -21.66
N ALA A 455 10.52 -25.75 -22.48
CA ALA A 455 10.23 -26.37 -23.75
C ALA A 455 9.35 -27.61 -23.67
N GLY A 456 9.61 -28.51 -22.72
CA GLY A 456 8.98 -29.82 -22.69
C GLY A 456 9.49 -30.73 -23.81
N ALA A 457 8.80 -31.85 -24.03
CA ALA A 457 9.10 -32.77 -25.12
C ALA A 457 8.38 -32.33 -26.42
N ASP A 458 9.03 -32.54 -27.57
CA ASP A 458 8.45 -32.31 -28.90
C ASP A 458 8.49 -33.61 -29.72
N PRO A 459 7.58 -34.56 -29.43
CA PRO A 459 7.60 -35.88 -30.04
C PRO A 459 7.35 -35.85 -31.55
N HIS A 460 6.80 -34.76 -32.08
CA HIS A 460 6.44 -34.63 -33.51
C HIS A 460 7.38 -33.69 -34.29
N GLY A 461 8.37 -33.07 -33.64
CA GLY A 461 9.30 -32.15 -34.29
C GLY A 461 8.63 -30.91 -34.91
N LEU A 462 7.44 -30.55 -34.45
CA LEU A 462 6.63 -29.50 -35.09
C LEU A 462 7.16 -28.09 -34.80
N ARG A 463 8.08 -27.93 -33.84
CA ARG A 463 8.75 -26.64 -33.59
C ARG A 463 9.84 -26.32 -34.62
N THR A 464 10.37 -27.34 -35.29
CA THR A 464 11.47 -27.19 -36.25
C THR A 464 10.98 -27.37 -37.69
N SER A 465 9.77 -27.89 -37.87
CA SER A 465 9.12 -28.02 -39.18
C SER A 465 8.95 -26.67 -39.87
N GLN A 466 9.04 -26.68 -41.20
CA GLN A 466 8.92 -25.49 -42.03
C GLN A 466 7.43 -25.23 -42.32
N LEU A 467 6.83 -24.32 -41.57
CA LEU A 467 5.44 -23.89 -41.75
C LEU A 467 5.40 -22.53 -42.44
N ARG A 468 4.46 -22.35 -43.39
CA ARG A 468 4.19 -21.03 -43.98
C ARG A 468 3.44 -20.15 -42.97
N THR A 469 3.57 -18.83 -43.09
CA THR A 469 3.04 -17.87 -42.11
C THR A 469 1.51 -17.91 -42.00
N GLU A 470 0.82 -18.36 -43.04
CA GLU A 470 -0.64 -18.50 -43.08
C GLU A 470 -1.13 -19.67 -42.21
N GLN A 471 -0.28 -20.66 -41.99
CA GLN A 471 -0.57 -21.87 -41.21
C GLN A 471 -0.29 -21.69 -39.71
N TYR A 472 0.24 -20.54 -39.30
CA TYR A 472 0.52 -20.29 -37.89
C TYR A 472 -0.78 -20.17 -37.11
N PRO A 473 -0.87 -20.76 -35.90
CA PRO A 473 -1.98 -20.50 -35.00
C PRO A 473 -2.17 -18.99 -34.81
N LYS A 474 -3.42 -18.53 -34.85
CA LYS A 474 -3.76 -17.11 -34.78
C LYS A 474 -4.52 -16.84 -33.49
N PHE A 475 -4.11 -15.82 -32.78
CA PHE A 475 -4.72 -15.42 -31.51
C PHE A 475 -5.12 -13.95 -31.54
N SER A 476 -6.22 -13.62 -30.88
CA SER A 476 -6.50 -12.25 -30.50
C SER A 476 -5.50 -11.77 -29.43
N ARG A 477 -5.39 -10.46 -29.26
CA ARG A 477 -4.52 -9.84 -28.25
C ARG A 477 -4.83 -10.30 -26.82
N ASP A 478 -6.11 -10.55 -26.54
CA ASP A 478 -6.62 -10.91 -25.21
C ASP A 478 -6.73 -12.42 -25.00
N ALA A 479 -6.26 -13.23 -25.96
CA ALA A 479 -6.31 -14.68 -25.82
C ALA A 479 -5.54 -15.15 -24.58
N PRO A 480 -5.97 -16.23 -23.91
CA PRO A 480 -5.34 -16.71 -22.68
C PRO A 480 -3.86 -17.06 -22.89
N ARG A 481 -3.02 -16.70 -21.91
CA ARG A 481 -1.58 -16.98 -21.91
C ARG A 481 -1.28 -18.46 -22.17
N ASP A 482 -2.01 -19.35 -21.53
CA ASP A 482 -1.73 -20.79 -21.57
C ASP A 482 -2.00 -21.40 -22.97
N GLU A 483 -2.92 -20.83 -23.75
CA GLU A 483 -3.14 -21.24 -25.15
C GLU A 483 -1.97 -20.82 -26.04
N MET A 484 -1.51 -19.57 -25.91
CA MET A 484 -0.34 -19.07 -26.64
C MET A 484 0.93 -19.84 -26.27
N VAL A 485 1.13 -20.17 -24.98
CA VAL A 485 2.24 -21.02 -24.51
C VAL A 485 2.15 -22.42 -25.11
N THR A 486 0.95 -22.98 -25.19
CA THR A 486 0.74 -24.30 -25.82
C THR A 486 1.09 -24.26 -27.30
N ALA A 487 0.73 -23.18 -28.00
CA ALA A 487 1.14 -22.97 -29.38
C ALA A 487 2.66 -22.85 -29.54
N LEU A 488 3.37 -22.19 -28.62
CA LEU A 488 4.83 -22.15 -28.63
C LEU A 488 5.45 -23.55 -28.40
N ARG A 489 4.92 -24.33 -27.45
CA ARG A 489 5.43 -25.67 -27.18
C ARG A 489 5.20 -26.64 -28.34
N ARG A 490 4.05 -26.54 -29.03
CA ARG A 490 3.72 -27.42 -30.16
C ARG A 490 4.39 -26.97 -31.45
N ASN A 491 4.24 -25.70 -31.79
CA ASN A 491 4.59 -25.19 -33.11
C ASN A 491 5.82 -24.30 -33.10
N GLY A 492 6.31 -23.84 -31.96
CA GLY A 492 7.44 -22.91 -31.87
C GLY A 492 7.13 -21.50 -32.38
N ARG A 493 5.89 -21.23 -32.79
CA ARG A 493 5.44 -19.94 -33.31
C ARG A 493 3.93 -19.79 -33.32
N PHE A 494 3.47 -18.55 -33.30
CA PHE A 494 2.07 -18.16 -33.50
C PHE A 494 1.95 -16.70 -33.96
N ARG A 495 0.76 -16.30 -34.41
CA ARG A 495 0.40 -14.93 -34.77
C ARG A 495 -0.52 -14.31 -33.74
N VAL A 496 -0.34 -13.01 -33.50
CA VAL A 496 -1.22 -12.20 -32.66
C VAL A 496 -1.67 -10.99 -33.46
N TYR A 497 -2.98 -10.77 -33.47
CA TYR A 497 -3.56 -9.54 -34.00
C TYR A 497 -3.31 -8.39 -33.02
N GLY A 498 -2.74 -7.29 -33.52
CA GLY A 498 -2.56 -6.06 -32.74
C GLY A 498 -3.45 -4.93 -33.29
N ASN A 499 -3.52 -3.83 -32.54
CA ASN A 499 -4.37 -2.69 -32.92
C ASN A 499 -3.84 -1.99 -34.18
N GLU A 500 -2.53 -1.78 -34.24
CA GLU A 500 -1.87 -1.09 -35.35
C GLU A 500 -1.20 -2.07 -36.32
N TYR A 501 -0.64 -3.16 -35.78
CA TYR A 501 0.10 -4.16 -36.55
C TYR A 501 -0.15 -5.57 -36.02
N ASP A 502 -0.13 -6.55 -36.92
CA ASP A 502 -0.03 -7.96 -36.56
C ASP A 502 1.40 -8.32 -36.18
N TYR A 503 1.54 -9.28 -35.29
CA TYR A 503 2.83 -9.77 -34.82
C TYR A 503 2.96 -11.28 -35.01
N VAL A 504 4.18 -11.74 -35.27
CA VAL A 504 4.57 -13.15 -35.18
C VAL A 504 5.46 -13.32 -33.96
N VAL A 505 5.08 -14.24 -33.10
CA VAL A 505 5.86 -14.65 -31.94
C VAL A 505 6.55 -15.96 -32.29
N LYS A 506 7.87 -16.05 -32.11
CA LYS A 506 8.66 -17.24 -32.47
C LYS A 506 9.61 -17.63 -31.35
N VAL A 507 9.87 -18.93 -31.24
CA VAL A 507 10.98 -19.48 -30.48
C VAL A 507 12.23 -19.43 -31.36
N THR A 508 13.30 -18.77 -30.91
CA THR A 508 14.56 -18.66 -31.66
C THR A 508 15.50 -19.85 -31.43
N ASN A 509 15.28 -20.61 -30.36
CA ASN A 509 15.98 -21.85 -30.03
C ASN A 509 15.03 -23.07 -30.06
N PRO A 510 14.34 -23.37 -31.18
CA PRO A 510 13.27 -24.38 -31.21
C PRO A 510 13.73 -25.83 -30.94
N GLN A 511 15.04 -26.07 -31.01
CA GLN A 511 15.65 -27.39 -30.82
C GLN A 511 15.73 -27.82 -29.34
N VAL A 512 15.57 -26.88 -28.41
CA VAL A 512 15.77 -27.13 -26.98
C VAL A 512 14.68 -28.05 -26.43
N ASN A 513 15.03 -28.98 -25.54
CA ASN A 513 14.14 -30.00 -25.01
C ASN A 513 14.19 -30.07 -23.48
N GLY A 514 13.14 -30.63 -22.88
CA GLY A 514 13.08 -30.87 -21.44
C GLY A 514 12.94 -29.58 -20.64
N ASN A 515 13.89 -29.32 -19.74
CA ASN A 515 13.84 -28.23 -18.76
C ASN A 515 14.44 -26.90 -19.23
N GLU A 516 15.02 -26.86 -20.44
CA GLU A 516 15.58 -25.64 -21.02
C GLU A 516 14.47 -24.64 -21.42
N ALA A 517 14.76 -23.34 -21.29
CA ALA A 517 13.81 -22.28 -21.55
C ALA A 517 13.84 -21.81 -23.02
N PHE A 518 12.68 -21.42 -23.53
CA PHE A 518 12.58 -20.78 -24.83
C PHE A 518 13.11 -19.34 -24.82
N ASN A 519 13.85 -19.01 -25.87
CA ASN A 519 14.16 -17.65 -26.28
C ASN A 519 13.07 -17.20 -27.25
N ILE A 520 12.42 -16.07 -26.97
CA ILE A 520 11.23 -15.63 -27.70
C ILE A 520 11.54 -14.34 -28.43
N SER A 521 11.21 -14.27 -29.72
CA SER A 521 11.21 -13.04 -30.50
C SER A 521 9.79 -12.66 -30.90
N VAL A 522 9.56 -11.37 -31.10
CA VAL A 522 8.30 -10.82 -31.62
C VAL A 522 8.61 -9.93 -32.81
N ASP A 523 8.21 -10.39 -33.99
CA ASP A 523 8.42 -9.69 -35.25
C ASP A 523 7.11 -9.05 -35.71
N ARG A 524 7.17 -7.81 -36.20
CA ARG A 524 6.02 -7.18 -36.87
C ARG A 524 5.79 -7.86 -38.22
N ILE A 525 4.53 -8.16 -38.54
CA ILE A 525 4.15 -8.58 -39.88
C ILE A 525 4.08 -7.34 -40.76
N ILE A 526 5.02 -7.24 -41.69
CA ILE A 526 4.92 -6.27 -42.77
C ILE A 526 4.00 -6.90 -43.80
N HIS A 527 2.73 -6.50 -43.78
CA HIS A 527 1.87 -6.76 -44.94
C HIS A 527 2.52 -6.05 -46.12
N ARG A 528 3.08 -6.79 -47.07
CA ARG A 528 3.38 -6.23 -48.39
C ARG A 528 2.02 -5.80 -48.92
N SER A 529 1.74 -4.50 -48.89
CA SER A 529 0.60 -3.88 -49.52
C SER A 529 0.73 -4.05 -51.03
N GLY A 530 0.40 -5.25 -51.52
CA GLY A 530 0.03 -5.51 -52.89
C GLY A 530 -1.49 -5.57 -52.95
N PHE A 531 -2.07 -4.59 -53.64
CA PHE A 531 -3.47 -4.53 -54.07
C PHE A 531 -4.55 -4.49 -52.96
N ARG A 532 -4.87 -3.26 -52.52
CA ARG A 532 -6.24 -2.93 -52.14
C ARG A 532 -7.11 -3.07 -53.40
N TRP A 533 -7.94 -4.10 -53.46
CA TRP A 533 -9.07 -4.13 -54.38
C TRP A 533 -10.10 -3.11 -53.91
N PHE A 534 -10.28 -2.05 -54.68
CA PHE A 534 -11.52 -1.28 -54.66
C PHE A 534 -12.57 -2.10 -55.42
N PHE A 535 -13.67 -2.44 -54.74
CA PHE A 535 -14.96 -2.70 -55.36
C PHE A 535 -16.04 -2.12 -54.47
#